data_AF-A0A2V8HAD1-F1
#
_entry.id   AF-A0A2V8HAD1-F1
#
_cell.length_a   1.000
_cell.length_b   1.000
_cell.length_c   1.000
_cell.angle_alpha   90.00
_cell.angle_beta   90.00
_cell.angle_gamma   90.00
#
_symmetry.space_group_name_H-M   'P 1'
#
loop_
_entity.id
_entity.type
_entity.pdbx_description
1 polymer ?
#
loop_
_entity_poly.entity_id
_entity_poly.type
_entity_poly.pdbx_seq_one_letter_code
_entity_poly.pdbx_strand_id
1 'polypeptide(L)' 'MSGLHAVRVAARLRREMRSEVDMVHGRYGEFKVLVDGETVIDGGAFAALGVLPSGRRVVDAVRSTLSG' A
#
# COMPACT_ATOMS: atom_id res chain seq x y z
N MET A 1 5.87 -14.22 2.63
CA MET A 1 5.81 -13.17 3.67
C MET A 1 5.10 -11.88 3.23
N SER A 2 4.95 -11.59 1.92
CA SER A 2 4.33 -10.35 1.43
C SER A 2 2.83 -10.20 1.74
N GLY A 3 2.06 -11.30 1.76
CA GLY A 3 0.61 -11.24 1.98
C GLY A 3 0.18 -10.67 3.33
N LEU A 4 0.85 -11.05 4.42
CA LEU A 4 0.51 -10.56 5.77
C LEU A 4 0.76 -9.05 5.91
N HIS A 5 1.80 -8.53 5.26
CA HIS A 5 2.10 -7.09 5.27
C HIS A 5 1.03 -6.30 4.54
N ALA A 6 0.64 -6.73 3.33
CA ALA A 6 -0.42 -6.09 2.56
C ALA A 6 -1.75 -6.08 3.32
N VAL A 7 -2.11 -7.18 4.01
CA VAL A 7 -3.31 -7.25 4.86
C VAL A 7 -3.26 -6.23 6.00
N ARG A 8 -2.11 -6.11 6.67
CA ARG A 8 -1.92 -5.13 7.77
C ARG A 8 -2.01 -3.70 7.27
N VAL A 9 -1.43 -3.40 6.10
CA VAL A 9 -1.51 -2.08 5.48
C VAL A 9 -2.96 -1.76 5.08
N ALA A 10 -3.67 -2.69 4.45
CA ALA A 10 -5.07 -2.48 4.06
C ALA A 10 -5.96 -2.25 5.29
N ALA A 11 -5.81 -3.06 6.34
CA ALA A 11 -6.55 -2.86 7.59
C ALA A 11 -6.27 -1.50 8.22
N ARG A 12 -5.01 -1.04 8.16
CA ARG A 12 -4.61 0.27 8.66
C ARG A 12 -5.23 1.41 7.86
N LEU A 13 -5.20 1.33 6.53
CA LEU A 13 -5.80 2.33 5.65
C LEU A 13 -7.31 2.44 5.87
N ARG A 14 -8.03 1.31 5.94
CA ARG A 14 -9.47 1.30 6.25
C ARG A 14 -9.78 2.00 7.57
N ARG A 15 -8.98 1.73 8.61
CA ARG A 15 -9.15 2.35 9.94
C ARG A 15 -8.85 3.85 9.94
N GLU A 16 -7.75 4.27 9.33
CA GLU A 16 -7.25 5.64 9.46
C GLU A 16 -7.84 6.61 8.43
N MET A 17 -8.20 6.14 7.24
CA MET A 17 -8.76 6.98 6.17
C MET A 17 -10.28 6.89 6.06
N ARG A 18 -10.91 5.88 6.69
CA ARG A 18 -12.34 5.57 6.51
C ARG A 18 -12.73 5.37 5.04
N SER A 19 -11.80 4.88 4.23
CA SER A 19 -11.98 4.61 2.80
C SER A 19 -12.20 3.12 2.55
N GLU A 20 -12.93 2.81 1.49
CA GLU A 20 -12.93 1.47 0.91
C GLU A 20 -11.53 1.13 0.40
N VAL A 21 -11.08 -0.10 0.62
CA VAL A 21 -9.76 -0.56 0.20
C VAL A 21 -9.90 -1.96 -0.35
N ASP A 22 -9.64 -2.09 -1.65
CA ASP A 22 -9.55 -3.37 -2.32
C ASP A 22 -8.13 -3.91 -2.29
N MET A 23 -8.03 -5.23 -2.14
CA MET A 23 -6.75 -5.94 -2.20
C MET A 23 -6.73 -6.80 -3.45
N VAL A 24 -5.78 -6.53 -4.34
CA VAL A 24 -5.55 -7.30 -5.55
C VAL A 24 -4.27 -8.12 -5.41
N HIS A 25 -4.30 -9.38 -5.83
CA HIS A 25 -3.11 -10.21 -5.84
C HIS A 25 -2.22 -9.84 -7.04
N GLY A 26 -1.09 -9.20 -6.77
CA GLY A 26 -0.05 -8.91 -7.77
C GLY A 26 0.91 -10.08 -7.98
N ARG A 27 1.99 -9.84 -8.74
CA ARG A 27 3.05 -10.86 -8.93
C ARG A 27 3.95 -10.96 -7.70
N TYR A 28 4.72 -12.04 -7.63
CA TYR A 28 5.73 -12.19 -6.59
C TYR A 28 6.72 -11.02 -6.61
N GLY A 29 6.96 -10.41 -5.45
CA GLY A 29 7.86 -9.27 -5.31
C GLY A 29 7.22 -7.91 -5.63
N GLU A 30 5.94 -7.86 -5.99
CA GLU A 30 5.23 -6.60 -6.19
C GLU A 30 4.53 -6.13 -4.92
N PHE A 31 4.64 -4.84 -4.65
CA PHE A 31 3.84 -4.15 -3.65
C PHE A 31 3.53 -2.76 -4.19
N LYS A 32 2.26 -2.50 -4.49
CA LYS A 32 1.80 -1.19 -4.98
C LYS A 32 0.58 -0.74 -4.18
N VAL A 33 0.45 0.57 -4.03
CA VAL A 33 -0.75 1.22 -3.51
C VAL A 33 -1.20 2.22 -4.54
N LEU A 34 -2.47 2.12 -4.92
CA LEU A 34 -3.08 3.01 -5.90
C LEU A 34 -4.21 3.78 -5.22
N VAL A 35 -4.40 5.04 -5.64
CA VAL A 35 -5.54 5.89 -5.29
C VAL A 35 -6.12 6.36 -6.62
N ASP A 36 -7.40 6.09 -6.86
CA ASP A 36 -8.10 6.45 -8.11
C ASP A 36 -7.34 6.04 -9.40
N GLY A 37 -6.66 4.89 -9.35
CA GLY A 37 -5.87 4.35 -10.46
C GLY A 37 -4.45 4.90 -10.57
N GLU A 38 -4.08 5.93 -9.80
CA GLU A 38 -2.74 6.48 -9.75
C GLU A 38 -1.86 5.73 -8.73
N THR A 39 -0.64 5.36 -9.12
CA THR A 39 0.30 4.70 -8.20
C THR A 39 0.94 5.71 -7.25
N VAL A 40 0.57 5.65 -5.97
CA VAL A 40 1.11 6.53 -4.90
C VAL A 40 2.28 5.90 -4.15
N ILE A 41 2.38 4.57 -4.17
CA ILE A 41 3.52 3.81 -3.66
C ILE A 41 3.85 2.69 -4.63
N ASP A 42 5.11 2.62 -5.04
CA ASP A 42 5.69 1.45 -5.72
C ASP A 42 6.86 0.92 -4.89
N GLY A 43 6.73 -0.32 -4.39
CA GLY A 43 7.78 -1.01 -3.67
C GLY A 43 8.95 -1.44 -4.57
N GLY A 44 8.72 -1.52 -5.89
CA GLY A 44 9.73 -1.77 -6.90
C GLY A 44 10.67 -2.94 -6.59
N ALA A 45 11.95 -2.79 -6.94
CA ALA A 45 12.98 -3.81 -6.70
C ALA A 45 13.17 -4.15 -5.21
N PHE A 46 12.90 -3.21 -4.30
CA PHE A 46 13.00 -3.46 -2.86
C PHE A 46 11.94 -4.45 -2.37
N ALA A 47 10.72 -4.37 -2.89
CA ALA A 47 9.66 -5.33 -2.57
C ALA A 47 10.02 -6.75 -3.04
N ALA A 48 10.72 -6.89 -4.17
CA ALA A 48 11.24 -8.18 -4.64
C ALA A 48 12.30 -8.77 -3.70
N LEU A 49 13.07 -7.91 -3.01
CA LEU A 49 14.03 -8.30 -1.98
C LEU A 49 13.39 -8.47 -0.58
N GLY A 50 12.06 -8.39 -0.48
CA GLY A 50 11.33 -8.51 0.79
C GLY A 50 11.33 -7.27 1.67
N VAL A 51 11.88 -6.15 1.18
CA VAL A 51 11.86 -4.85 1.86
C VAL A 51 10.60 -4.11 1.46
N LEU A 52 9.66 -3.98 2.41
CA LEU A 52 8.36 -3.38 2.16
C LEU A 52 8.24 -1.98 2.79
N PRO A 53 7.47 -1.06 2.19
CA PRO A 53 7.17 0.24 2.78
C PRO A 53 6.51 0.08 4.15
N SER A 54 6.88 0.93 5.11
CA SER A 54 6.23 0.93 6.42
C SER A 54 4.77 1.34 6.29
N GLY A 55 3.91 0.81 7.16
CA GLY A 55 2.48 1.18 7.15
C GLY A 55 2.25 2.68 7.36
N ARG A 56 3.12 3.36 8.12
CA ARG A 56 3.06 4.83 8.28
C ARG A 56 3.35 5.55 6.97
N ARG A 57 4.42 5.16 6.25
CA ARG A 57 4.75 5.75 4.94
C ARG A 57 3.61 5.60 3.94
N VAL A 58 2.93 4.45 3.95
CA VAL A 58 1.76 4.23 3.08
C VAL A 58 0.60 5.16 3.44
N VAL A 59 0.24 5.23 4.72
CA VAL A 59 -0.82 6.13 5.21
C VAL A 59 -0.52 7.59 4.85
N ASP A 60 0.71 8.05 5.10
CA ASP A 60 1.11 9.43 4.83
C ASP A 60 1.01 9.75 3.32
N ALA A 61 1.44 8.82 2.46
CA ALA A 61 1.33 8.98 1.00
C ALA A 61 -0.13 9.05 0.53
N VAL A 62 -0.99 8.12 0.97
CA VAL A 62 -2.42 8.12 0.61
C VAL A 62 -3.12 9.39 1.10
N ARG A 63 -2.81 9.84 2.33
CA ARG A 63 -3.37 11.09 2.87
C ARG A 63 -2.94 12.28 2.04
N SER A 64 -1.66 12.35 1.66
CA SER A 64 -1.14 13.43 0.84
C SER A 64 -1.84 13.51 -0.51
N THR A 65 -2.14 12.36 -1.13
CA THR A 65 -2.85 12.31 -2.43
C THR A 65 -4.31 12.74 -2.29
N LEU A 66 -5.02 12.30 -1.24
CA LEU A 66 -6.44 12.62 -1.06
C LEU A 66 -6.71 14.04 -0.53
N SER A 67 -5.68 14.73 0.00
CA SER A 67 -5.81 16.08 0.55
C SER A 67 -5.37 17.18 -0.43
N GLY A 68 -4.89 16.80 -1.62
CA GLY A 68 -4.60 17.71 -2.73
C GLY A 68 -5.85 17.96 -3.55
#